data_AF-A0A3M0B9Y0-F1
#
_entry.id   AF-A0A3M0B9Y0-F1
#
_cell.length_a   1.000
_cell.length_b   1.000
_cell.length_c   1.000
_cell.angle_alpha   90.00
_cell.angle_beta   90.00
_cell.angle_gamma   90.00
#
_symmetry.space_group_name_H-M   'P 1'
#
loop_
_entity.id
_entity.type
_entity.pdbx_description
1 polymer ?
#
loop_
_entity_poly.entity_id
_entity_poly.type
_entity_poly.pdbx_seq_one_letter_code
_entity_poly.pdbx_strand_id
1 'polypeptide(L)'
;MKKIAIFLLLSVSVAFAKENNFAKNKFCYFSYTIYKDCYMRGAKTPIDCNTLSNGIRFGKAFSKEQIDYIKNTCKTGCYLAKNRFKLQDEKSFMTECSAK
;
A
#
# COMPACT_ATOMS: atom_id res chain seq x y z
N MET A 1 60.16 1.39 5.33
CA MET A 1 59.37 0.76 4.24
C MET A 1 57.92 0.61 4.70
N LYS A 2 57.00 0.62 3.74
CA LYS A 2 55.57 1.00 3.82
C LYS A 2 54.72 0.28 4.88
N LYS A 3 53.88 1.08 5.57
CA LYS A 3 52.74 0.66 6.39
C LYS A 3 51.68 0.03 5.48
N ILE A 4 51.20 -1.17 5.80
CA ILE A 4 49.98 -1.72 5.19
C ILE A 4 48.92 -1.75 6.29
N ALA A 5 48.09 -0.72 6.33
CA ALA A 5 46.85 -0.74 7.08
C ALA A 5 45.84 -1.56 6.25
N ILE A 6 45.49 -2.75 6.74
CA ILE A 6 44.40 -3.55 6.17
C ILE A 6 43.10 -2.88 6.64
N PHE A 7 42.50 -2.10 5.74
CA PHE A 7 41.21 -1.46 5.94
C PHE A 7 40.13 -2.55 5.76
N LEU A 8 39.67 -3.12 6.88
CA LEU A 8 38.56 -4.06 6.91
C LEU A 8 37.26 -3.27 6.66
N LEU A 9 36.83 -3.22 5.39
CA LEU A 9 35.50 -2.76 4.99
C LEU A 9 34.47 -3.82 5.42
N LEU A 10 34.06 -3.76 6.69
CA LEU A 10 32.90 -4.49 7.20
C LEU A 10 31.64 -3.90 6.56
N SER A 11 31.06 -4.69 5.67
CA SER A 11 29.81 -4.49 4.94
C SER A 11 28.63 -4.18 5.88
N VAL A 12 28.23 -2.91 5.92
CA VAL A 12 26.95 -2.46 6.49
C VAL A 12 25.87 -2.66 5.44
N SER A 13 25.33 -3.88 5.31
CA SER A 13 24.31 -4.20 4.29
C SER A 13 23.01 -4.77 4.86
N VAL A 14 22.89 -4.93 6.18
CA VAL A 14 21.80 -5.72 6.79
C VAL A 14 20.66 -4.87 7.38
N ALA A 15 20.83 -3.55 7.51
CA ALA A 15 19.82 -2.68 8.13
C ALA A 15 18.71 -2.20 7.18
N PHE A 16 19.02 -1.99 5.89
CA PHE A 16 18.09 -1.40 4.92
C PHE A 16 16.89 -2.29 4.57
N ALA A 17 17.05 -3.63 4.59
CA ALA A 17 15.98 -4.56 4.24
C ALA A 17 14.84 -4.59 5.26
N LYS A 18 15.14 -4.32 6.54
CA LYS A 18 14.15 -4.38 7.64
C LYS A 18 13.29 -3.13 7.69
N GLU A 19 13.87 -1.95 7.48
CA GLU A 19 13.14 -0.68 7.45
C GLU A 19 12.20 -0.59 6.24
N ASN A 20 12.64 -1.08 5.08
CA ASN A 20 11.80 -1.14 3.88
C ASN A 20 10.59 -2.07 4.07
N ASN A 21 10.76 -3.23 4.70
CA ASN A 21 9.65 -4.13 5.00
C ASN A 21 8.64 -3.51 5.97
N PHE A 22 9.10 -2.78 6.98
CA PHE A 22 8.22 -2.09 7.92
C PHE A 22 7.42 -0.96 7.25
N ALA A 23 8.06 -0.18 6.38
CA ALA A 23 7.38 0.86 5.59
C ALA A 23 6.36 0.25 4.62
N LYS A 24 6.70 -0.87 3.96
CA LYS A 24 5.81 -1.58 3.04
C LYS A 24 4.57 -2.14 3.75
N ASN A 25 4.73 -2.78 4.90
CA ASN A 25 3.61 -3.30 5.69
C ASN A 25 2.67 -2.17 6.13
N LYS A 26 3.21 -1.01 6.57
CA LYS A 26 2.37 0.15 6.91
C LYS A 26 1.60 0.68 5.70
N PHE A 27 2.24 0.76 4.54
CA PHE A 27 1.58 1.17 3.30
C PHE A 27 0.45 0.21 2.90
N CYS A 28 0.70 -1.10 2.96
CA CYS A 28 -0.31 -2.11 2.63
C CYS A 28 -1.49 -2.07 3.60
N TYR A 29 -1.23 -1.90 4.90
CA TYR A 29 -2.29 -1.80 5.91
C TYR A 29 -3.14 -0.53 5.72
N PHE A 30 -2.48 0.59 5.43
CA PHE A 30 -3.17 1.83 5.05
C PHE A 30 -4.05 1.61 3.82
N SER A 31 -3.52 0.96 2.78
CA SER A 31 -4.26 0.68 1.56
C SER A 31 -5.46 -0.25 1.80
N TYR A 32 -5.32 -1.26 2.67
CA TYR A 32 -6.43 -2.12 3.08
C TYR A 32 -7.53 -1.34 3.81
N THR A 33 -7.15 -0.37 4.64
CA THR A 33 -8.14 0.49 5.33
C THR A 33 -8.97 1.27 4.31
N ILE A 34 -8.33 1.83 3.28
CA ILE A 34 -9.01 2.52 2.17
C ILE A 34 -9.87 1.55 1.34
N TYR A 35 -9.35 0.36 1.02
CA TYR A 35 -10.09 -0.70 0.33
C TYR A 35 -11.42 -1.01 1.03
N LYS A 36 -11.36 -1.28 2.34
CA LYS A 36 -12.51 -1.61 3.19
C LYS A 36 -13.48 -0.43 3.31
N ASP A 37 -13.00 0.79 3.52
CA ASP A 37 -13.88 1.96 3.59
C ASP A 37 -14.61 2.21 2.26
N CYS A 38 -13.91 2.11 1.13
CA CYS A 38 -14.54 2.26 -0.18
C CYS A 38 -15.53 1.13 -0.48
N TYR A 39 -15.31 -0.09 0.01
CA TYR A 39 -16.31 -1.16 -0.05
C TYR A 39 -17.57 -0.81 0.74
N MET A 40 -17.44 -0.38 2.00
CA MET A 40 -18.59 0.00 2.83
C MET A 40 -19.39 1.14 2.21
N ARG A 41 -18.72 2.09 1.57
CA ARG A 41 -19.36 3.19 0.84
C ARG A 41 -20.03 2.69 -0.44
N GLY A 42 -19.35 1.87 -1.24
CA GLY A 42 -19.84 1.37 -2.53
C GLY A 42 -21.15 0.57 -2.45
N ALA A 43 -21.50 0.04 -1.28
CA ALA A 43 -22.80 -0.58 -1.02
C ALA A 43 -23.99 0.42 -1.03
N LYS A 44 -23.72 1.73 -0.94
CA LYS A 44 -24.73 2.79 -0.98
C LYS A 44 -24.96 3.24 -2.43
N THR A 45 -26.20 3.20 -2.90
CA THR A 45 -26.60 3.75 -4.20
C THR A 45 -27.02 5.22 -4.07
N PRO A 46 -26.69 6.12 -5.03
CA PRO A 46 -25.95 5.92 -6.27
C PRO A 46 -24.47 6.36 -6.16
N ILE A 47 -23.55 5.46 -5.78
CA ILE A 47 -22.10 5.78 -5.79
C ILE A 47 -21.43 5.45 -7.13
N ASP A 48 -20.64 6.41 -7.61
CA ASP A 48 -19.66 6.23 -8.69
C ASP A 48 -18.26 5.97 -8.10
N CYS A 49 -17.68 4.81 -8.42
CA CYS A 49 -16.41 4.39 -7.84
C CYS A 49 -15.21 5.22 -8.32
N ASN A 50 -15.28 5.80 -9.53
CA ASN A 50 -14.24 6.70 -10.02
C ASN A 50 -14.22 7.99 -9.19
N THR A 51 -15.38 8.62 -9.03
CA THR A 51 -15.57 9.84 -8.22
C THR A 51 -15.14 9.60 -6.77
N LEU A 52 -15.57 8.49 -6.17
CA LEU A 52 -15.17 8.14 -4.80
C LEU A 52 -13.64 8.04 -4.65
N SER A 53 -12.97 7.32 -5.55
CA SER A 53 -11.51 7.18 -5.51
C SER A 53 -10.77 8.49 -5.77
N ASN A 54 -11.29 9.33 -6.68
CA ASN A 54 -10.69 10.62 -7.02
C ASN A 54 -10.89 11.65 -5.91
N GLY A 55 -11.89 11.48 -5.05
CA GLY A 55 -12.13 12.32 -3.87
C GLY A 55 -11.11 12.12 -2.74
N ILE A 56 -10.29 11.06 -2.77
CA ILE A 56 -9.26 10.83 -1.77
C ILE A 56 -8.14 11.85 -1.95
N ARG A 57 -7.87 12.61 -0.88
CA ARG A 57 -6.81 13.63 -0.84
C ARG A 57 -5.55 13.05 -0.21
N PHE A 58 -4.42 13.30 -0.84
CA PHE A 58 -3.11 12.85 -0.37
C PHE A 58 -2.22 14.05 -0.06
N GLY A 59 -1.47 13.97 1.04
CA GLY A 59 -0.38 14.89 1.33
C GLY A 59 0.89 14.54 0.54
N LYS A 60 1.96 15.31 0.76
CA LYS A 60 3.28 15.09 0.11
C LYS A 60 4.00 13.80 0.54
N ALA A 61 3.41 13.01 1.45
CA ALA A 61 4.02 11.80 2.00
C ALA A 61 3.96 10.57 1.07
N PHE A 62 3.13 10.61 0.02
CA PHE A 62 2.96 9.49 -0.91
C PHE A 62 3.55 9.83 -2.28
N SER A 63 4.25 8.87 -2.88
CA SER A 63 4.66 8.95 -4.28
C SER A 63 3.44 8.87 -5.20
N LYS A 64 3.58 9.28 -6.46
CA LYS A 64 2.53 9.16 -7.46
C LYS A 64 2.06 7.71 -7.62
N GLU A 65 2.99 6.76 -7.65
CA GLU A 65 2.70 5.33 -7.76
C GLU A 65 1.89 4.80 -6.56
N GLN A 66 2.26 5.23 -5.34
CA GLN A 66 1.52 4.89 -4.13
C GLN A 66 0.10 5.47 -4.16
N ILE A 67 -0.05 6.72 -4.60
CA ILE A 67 -1.35 7.37 -4.77
C ILE A 67 -2.21 6.59 -5.77
N ASP A 68 -1.66 6.22 -6.92
CA ASP A 68 -2.37 5.47 -7.96
C ASP A 68 -2.77 4.09 -7.46
N TYR A 69 -1.90 3.40 -6.71
CA TYR A 69 -2.22 2.14 -6.05
C TYR A 69 -3.39 2.28 -5.08
N ILE A 70 -3.37 3.29 -4.20
CA ILE A 70 -4.44 3.51 -3.21
C ILE A 70 -5.77 3.85 -3.92
N LYS A 71 -5.74 4.68 -4.96
CA LYS A 71 -6.94 5.01 -5.74
C LYS A 71 -7.53 3.77 -6.41
N ASN A 72 -6.70 2.95 -7.05
CA ASN A 72 -7.15 1.71 -7.67
C ASN A 72 -7.71 0.73 -6.64
N THR A 73 -7.05 0.63 -5.48
CA THR A 73 -7.51 -0.17 -4.34
C THR A 73 -8.92 0.28 -3.88
N CYS A 74 -9.14 1.59 -3.72
CA CYS A 74 -10.47 2.12 -3.42
C CYS A 74 -11.51 1.77 -4.50
N LYS A 75 -11.16 1.93 -5.79
CA LYS A 75 -12.06 1.56 -6.90
C LYS A 75 -12.45 0.09 -6.83
N THR A 76 -11.49 -0.81 -6.58
CA THR A 76 -11.74 -2.24 -6.44
C THR A 76 -12.69 -2.52 -5.28
N GLY A 77 -12.43 -1.96 -4.08
CA GLY A 77 -13.32 -2.12 -2.93
C GLY A 77 -14.74 -1.66 -3.22
N CYS A 78 -14.89 -0.47 -3.79
CA CYS A 78 -16.18 0.07 -4.20
C CYS A 78 -16.89 -0.80 -5.23
N TYR A 79 -16.18 -1.27 -6.26
CA TYR A 79 -16.74 -2.11 -7.32
C TYR A 79 -17.22 -3.45 -6.75
N LEU A 80 -16.46 -4.07 -5.84
CA LEU A 80 -16.87 -5.33 -5.21
C LEU A 80 -18.20 -5.16 -4.46
N ALA A 81 -18.32 -4.11 -3.65
CA ALA A 81 -19.55 -3.84 -2.92
C ALA A 81 -20.75 -3.56 -3.83
N LYS A 82 -20.55 -2.73 -4.86
CA LYS A 82 -21.60 -2.39 -5.84
C LYS A 82 -22.15 -3.63 -6.55
N ASN A 83 -21.29 -4.62 -6.78
CA ASN A 83 -21.65 -5.89 -7.43
C ASN A 83 -21.90 -7.04 -6.43
N ARG A 84 -22.00 -6.74 -5.13
CA ARG A 84 -22.27 -7.70 -4.03
C ARG A 84 -21.26 -8.86 -3.95
N PHE A 85 -20.03 -8.64 -4.41
CA PHE A 85 -18.93 -9.57 -4.16
C PHE A 85 -18.45 -9.46 -2.72
N LYS A 86 -17.85 -10.52 -2.20
CA LYS A 86 -17.27 -10.53 -0.85
C LYS A 86 -16.03 -9.65 -0.80
N LEU A 87 -15.87 -8.93 0.30
CA LEU A 87 -14.63 -8.23 0.63
C LEU A 87 -13.52 -9.26 0.91
N GLN A 88 -12.34 -9.04 0.34
CA GLN A 88 -11.14 -9.80 0.67
C GLN A 88 -10.74 -9.56 2.14
N ASP A 89 -10.31 -10.61 2.84
CA ASP A 89 -9.81 -10.46 4.20
C ASP A 89 -8.46 -9.71 4.23
N GLU A 90 -8.16 -9.10 5.38
CA GLU A 90 -6.95 -8.30 5.58
C GLU A 90 -5.67 -9.08 5.27
N LYS A 91 -5.57 -10.32 5.74
CA LYS A 91 -4.34 -11.12 5.61
C LYS A 91 -4.05 -11.42 4.15
N SER A 92 -5.06 -11.80 3.38
CA SER A 92 -4.93 -12.06 1.94
C SER A 92 -4.52 -10.79 1.19
N PHE A 93 -5.20 -9.67 1.45
CA PHE A 93 -4.87 -8.38 0.84
C PHE A 93 -3.43 -7.94 1.15
N MET A 94 -3.04 -8.03 2.43
CA MET A 94 -1.70 -7.65 2.90
C MET A 94 -0.61 -8.48 2.25
N THR A 95 -0.84 -9.78 2.07
CA THR A 95 0.10 -10.70 1.42
C THR A 95 0.30 -10.33 -0.05
N GLU A 96 -0.80 -10.09 -0.78
CA GLU A 96 -0.75 -9.69 -2.19
C GLU A 96 -0.11 -8.30 -2.39
N CYS A 97 -0.43 -7.34 -1.53
CA CYS A 97 0.17 -6.01 -1.57
C CYS A 97 1.68 -6.06 -1.31
N SER A 98 2.11 -6.84 -0.32
CA SER A 98 3.52 -6.94 0.07
C SER A 98 4.36 -7.74 -0.94
N ALA A 99 3.73 -8.50 -1.83
CA ALA A 99 4.39 -9.24 -2.90
C ALA A 99 4.65 -8.40 -4.17
N LYS A 100 3.97 -7.26 -4.33
CA LYS A 100 4.17 -6.30 -5.43
C LYS A 100 5.26 -5.29 -5.11
#